data_AF-A0A9W5WVC9-F1
#
_entry.id   AF-A0A9W5WVC9-F1
#
_cell.length_a   1.000
_cell.length_b   1.000
_cell.length_c   1.000
_cell.angle_alpha   90.00
_cell.angle_beta   90.00
_cell.angle_gamma   90.00
#
_symmetry.space_group_name_H-M   'P 1'
#
loop_
_entity.id
_entity.type
_entity.pdbx_description
1 polymer ?
#
loop_
_entity_poly.entity_id
_entity_poly.type
_entity_poly.pdbx_seq_one_letter_code
_entity_poly.pdbx_strand_id
1 'polypeptide(L)'
;MLSFGTGVCTSPLLQPPISDPAVGEGMTVHLFRECEAEIRGASSEIAGSKAILNFKVVYGPDVVELEITSESDLFFNYFHRVTREDYNAIYNAQRLKVDFGSYHLTLSKMIVSCIESASFSILLFLNGGEGVLRFVQNADYKFIELLECSLQRSNEFRIVKNITYRYNVLKDRLNHFGHHLEEIRAVLKTKDPESVRHRLFN
;
A
#
# COMPACT_ATOMS: atom_id res chain seq x y z
N MET A 1 -21.20 -26.58 47.86
CA MET A 1 -20.57 -25.29 48.21
C MET A 1 -19.23 -25.24 47.50
N LEU A 2 -19.11 -24.32 46.54
CA LEU A 2 -17.90 -23.84 45.84
C LEU A 2 -17.10 -24.82 44.96
N SER A 3 -17.38 -24.69 43.66
CA SER A 3 -16.51 -25.05 42.53
C SER A 3 -15.26 -24.16 42.49
N PHE A 4 -14.10 -24.72 42.14
CA PHE A 4 -13.00 -23.97 41.55
C PHE A 4 -12.73 -24.52 40.16
N GLY A 5 -13.20 -23.78 39.15
CA GLY A 5 -12.89 -24.02 37.76
C GLY A 5 -11.43 -23.66 37.49
N THR A 6 -10.70 -24.61 36.93
CA THR A 6 -9.39 -24.38 36.33
C THR A 6 -9.59 -23.56 35.06
N GLY A 7 -9.35 -22.25 35.18
CA GLY A 7 -9.30 -21.33 34.04
C GLY A 7 -8.13 -21.71 33.14
N VAL A 8 -8.45 -22.33 32.01
CA VAL A 8 -7.53 -22.45 30.88
C VAL A 8 -7.28 -21.03 30.39
N CYS A 9 -6.05 -20.53 30.56
CA CYS A 9 -5.56 -19.36 29.85
C CYS A 9 -5.63 -19.68 28.35
N THR A 10 -6.74 -19.34 27.71
CA THR A 10 -6.82 -19.27 26.27
C THR A 10 -5.93 -18.10 25.86
N SER A 11 -4.74 -18.41 25.38
CA SER A 11 -3.96 -17.53 24.53
C SER A 11 -4.91 -16.88 23.50
N PRO A 12 -4.82 -15.56 23.26
CA PRO A 12 -5.61 -14.96 22.19
C PRO A 12 -5.20 -15.70 20.92
N LEU A 13 -6.20 -16.31 20.28
CA LEU A 13 -6.08 -17.05 19.03
C LEU A 13 -5.10 -16.30 18.14
N LEU A 14 -3.91 -16.88 17.93
CA LEU A 14 -2.97 -16.39 16.93
C LEU A 14 -3.75 -16.46 15.63
N GLN A 15 -4.23 -15.32 15.15
CA GLN A 15 -4.87 -15.28 13.85
C GLN A 15 -3.85 -15.85 12.86
N PRO A 16 -4.27 -16.73 11.93
CA PRO A 16 -3.34 -17.23 10.91
C PRO A 16 -2.66 -16.02 10.26
N PRO A 17 -1.37 -16.13 9.86
CA PRO A 17 -0.65 -15.03 9.24
C PRO A 17 -1.50 -14.45 8.13
N ILE A 18 -1.88 -13.18 8.31
CA ILE A 18 -2.87 -12.53 7.47
C ILE A 18 -2.21 -12.39 6.10
N SER A 19 -2.72 -13.12 5.12
CA SER A 19 -2.17 -13.10 3.76
C SER A 19 -2.68 -11.86 3.02
N ASP A 20 -1.78 -11.12 2.37
CA ASP A 20 -2.12 -9.93 1.60
C ASP A 20 -3.00 -10.31 0.40
N PRO A 21 -4.23 -9.77 0.28
CA PRO A 21 -5.16 -10.16 -0.79
C PRO A 21 -4.70 -9.75 -2.19
N ALA A 22 -3.72 -8.86 -2.33
CA ALA A 22 -3.09 -8.55 -3.61
C ALA A 22 -2.06 -9.61 -4.05
N VAL A 23 -1.59 -10.45 -3.12
CA VAL A 23 -0.57 -11.46 -3.37
C VAL A 23 -1.26 -12.80 -3.65
N GLY A 24 -1.40 -13.11 -4.94
CA GLY A 24 -1.83 -14.44 -5.39
C GLY A 24 -0.77 -15.52 -5.14
N GLU A 25 -1.11 -16.78 -5.39
CA GLU A 25 -0.14 -17.88 -5.29
C GLU A 25 1.06 -17.64 -6.21
N GLY A 26 2.27 -17.77 -5.65
CA GLY A 26 3.53 -17.57 -6.39
C GLY A 26 3.88 -16.11 -6.69
N MET A 27 3.12 -15.14 -6.19
CA MET A 27 3.45 -13.72 -6.31
C MET A 27 4.20 -13.22 -5.07
N THR A 28 4.98 -12.15 -5.24
CA THR A 28 5.71 -11.48 -4.16
C THR A 28 5.57 -9.97 -4.28
N VAL A 29 5.60 -9.28 -3.14
CA VAL A 29 5.60 -7.81 -3.10
C VAL A 29 7.01 -7.31 -3.38
N HIS A 30 7.19 -6.52 -4.43
CA HIS A 30 8.45 -5.88 -4.76
C HIS A 30 8.60 -4.49 -4.13
N LEU A 31 7.51 -3.71 -4.11
CA LEU A 31 7.48 -2.36 -3.58
C LEU A 31 6.18 -2.12 -2.82
N PHE A 32 6.26 -1.44 -1.68
CA PHE A 32 5.10 -0.86 -1.01
C PHE A 32 5.49 0.47 -0.38
N ARG A 33 5.03 1.60 -0.95
CA ARG A 33 5.41 2.95 -0.53
C ARG A 33 4.26 3.94 -0.71
N GLU A 34 4.25 4.96 0.13
CA GLU A 34 3.40 6.13 -0.04
C GLU A 34 4.04 7.12 -1.01
N CYS A 35 3.23 7.72 -1.88
CA CYS A 35 3.65 8.77 -2.80
C CYS A 35 2.50 9.77 -3.02
N GLU A 36 2.83 11.04 -3.20
CA GLU A 36 1.85 12.04 -3.65
C GLU A 36 1.47 11.77 -5.11
N ALA A 37 0.18 11.81 -5.41
CA ALA A 37 -0.37 11.76 -6.75
C ALA A 37 -1.43 12.86 -6.94
N GLU A 38 -1.52 13.38 -8.15
CA GLU A 38 -2.57 14.34 -8.52
C GLU A 38 -3.74 13.59 -9.16
N ILE A 39 -4.89 13.61 -8.48
CA ILE A 39 -6.12 12.99 -8.97
C ILE A 39 -6.91 14.02 -9.78
N ARG A 40 -7.18 13.69 -11.05
CA ARG A 40 -7.94 14.48 -12.01
C ARG A 40 -9.20 13.73 -12.41
N GLY A 41 -10.29 14.47 -12.59
CA GLY A 41 -11.49 13.94 -13.24
C GLY A 41 -11.23 13.70 -14.72
N ALA A 42 -11.91 12.71 -15.31
CA ALA A 42 -11.72 12.31 -16.72
C ALA A 42 -11.79 13.46 -17.75
N SER A 43 -12.49 14.55 -17.44
CA SER A 43 -12.68 15.72 -18.29
C SER A 43 -11.85 16.94 -17.90
N SER A 44 -11.06 16.87 -16.82
CA SER A 44 -10.25 18.00 -16.32
C SER A 44 -8.77 17.72 -16.51
N GLU A 45 -8.19 18.27 -17.57
CA GLU A 45 -6.74 18.20 -17.79
C GLU A 45 -5.97 19.26 -16.98
N ILE A 46 -6.66 20.27 -16.43
CA ILE A 46 -6.06 21.52 -15.97
C ILE A 46 -5.93 21.58 -14.43
N ALA A 47 -6.88 21.00 -13.69
CA ALA A 47 -6.87 21.02 -12.23
C ALA A 47 -7.22 19.65 -11.64
N GLY A 48 -6.34 19.14 -10.78
CA GLY A 48 -6.55 17.96 -9.95
C GLY A 48 -6.28 18.24 -8.47
N SER A 49 -6.76 17.33 -7.62
CA SER A 49 -6.50 17.35 -6.18
C SER A 49 -5.30 16.46 -5.86
N LYS A 50 -4.33 16.98 -5.12
CA LYS A 50 -3.21 16.18 -4.60
C LYS A 50 -3.67 15.29 -3.44
N ALA A 51 -3.24 14.03 -3.46
CA ALA A 51 -3.49 13.07 -2.40
C ALA A 51 -2.25 12.19 -2.18
N ILE A 52 -2.01 11.79 -0.93
CA ILE A 52 -1.01 10.78 -0.60
C ILE A 52 -1.69 9.42 -0.75
N LEU A 53 -1.14 8.56 -1.62
CA LEU A 53 -1.65 7.23 -1.90
C LEU A 53 -0.58 6.18 -1.66
N ASN A 54 -1.05 4.97 -1.34
CA ASN A 54 -0.24 3.78 -1.16
C ASN A 54 -0.10 3.06 -2.50
N PHE A 55 1.13 2.92 -2.99
CA PHE A 55 1.47 2.18 -4.21
C PHE A 55 2.17 0.87 -3.85
N LYS A 56 1.59 -0.25 -4.29
CA LYS A 56 2.11 -1.58 -4.08
C LYS A 56 2.36 -2.27 -5.42
N VAL A 57 3.61 -2.65 -5.70
CA VAL A 57 3.97 -3.45 -6.87
C VAL A 57 4.15 -4.90 -6.43
N VAL A 58 3.33 -5.78 -6.98
CA VAL A 58 3.36 -7.22 -6.78
C VAL A 58 3.70 -7.88 -8.11
N TYR A 59 4.53 -8.93 -8.10
CA TYR A 59 4.89 -9.63 -9.34
C TYR A 59 4.96 -11.13 -9.10
N GLY A 60 4.73 -11.89 -10.18
CA GLY A 60 4.89 -13.33 -10.26
C GLY A 60 5.46 -13.71 -11.64
N PRO A 61 5.53 -15.01 -11.97
CA PRO A 61 6.13 -15.48 -13.22
C PRO A 61 5.41 -14.97 -14.49
N ASP A 62 4.09 -14.79 -14.40
CA ASP A 62 3.23 -14.46 -15.56
C ASP A 62 2.34 -13.23 -15.32
N VAL A 63 2.45 -12.57 -14.18
CA VAL A 63 1.63 -11.40 -13.83
C VAL A 63 2.45 -10.35 -13.08
N VAL A 64 2.28 -9.09 -13.45
CA VAL A 64 2.69 -7.92 -12.67
C VAL A 64 1.44 -7.12 -12.32
N GLU A 65 1.32 -6.70 -11.07
CA GLU A 65 0.20 -5.89 -10.59
C GLU A 65 0.71 -4.68 -9.80
N LEU A 66 0.25 -3.49 -10.18
CA LEU A 66 0.37 -2.27 -9.39
C LEU A 66 -0.98 -2.01 -8.72
N GLU A 67 -1.06 -2.16 -7.41
CA GLU A 67 -2.22 -1.80 -6.58
C GLU A 67 -2.02 -0.40 -5.99
N ILE A 68 -3.09 0.40 -6.01
CA ILE A 68 -3.15 1.76 -5.50
C ILE A 68 -4.29 1.85 -4.48
N THR A 69 -3.97 2.24 -3.25
CA THR A 69 -4.95 2.38 -2.16
C THR A 69 -4.82 3.72 -1.44
N SER A 70 -5.85 4.11 -0.69
CA SER A 70 -5.82 5.29 0.19
C SER A 70 -6.03 4.91 1.66
N GLU A 71 -5.41 5.68 2.56
CA GLU A 71 -5.73 5.68 4.00
C GLU A 71 -6.90 6.62 4.34
N SER A 72 -7.13 7.66 3.53
CA SER A 72 -8.24 8.61 3.74
C SER A 72 -9.57 8.13 3.16
N ASP A 73 -9.54 7.26 2.15
CA ASP A 73 -10.70 6.60 1.57
C ASP A 73 -10.43 5.09 1.43
N LEU A 74 -11.03 4.30 2.31
CA LEU A 74 -10.85 2.85 2.35
C LEU A 74 -11.42 2.13 1.12
N PHE A 75 -12.35 2.76 0.38
CA PHE A 75 -12.95 2.21 -0.84
C PHE A 75 -12.19 2.61 -2.11
N PHE A 76 -11.18 3.46 -1.97
CA PHE A 76 -10.22 3.76 -3.04
C PHE A 76 -9.26 2.59 -3.18
N ASN A 77 -9.55 1.69 -4.11
CA ASN A 77 -8.67 0.60 -4.50
C ASN A 77 -8.74 0.43 -6.03
N TYR A 78 -7.64 0.77 -6.68
CA TYR A 78 -7.45 0.59 -8.11
C TYR A 78 -6.24 -0.30 -8.34
N PHE A 79 -6.21 -1.00 -9.46
CA PHE A 79 -5.06 -1.78 -9.84
C PHE A 79 -4.81 -1.69 -11.35
N HIS A 80 -3.54 -1.80 -11.73
CA HIS A 80 -3.08 -2.09 -13.07
C HIS A 80 -2.50 -3.49 -13.06
N ARG A 81 -3.17 -4.46 -13.69
CA ARG A 81 -2.73 -5.85 -13.76
C ARG A 81 -2.38 -6.19 -15.19
N VAL A 82 -1.19 -6.74 -15.40
CA VAL A 82 -0.63 -7.06 -16.71
C VAL A 82 -0.15 -8.49 -16.71
N THR A 83 -0.72 -9.29 -17.60
CA THR A 83 -0.19 -10.63 -17.92
C THR A 83 0.95 -10.54 -18.92
N ARG A 84 1.68 -11.64 -19.10
CA ARG A 84 2.73 -11.75 -20.13
C ARG A 84 2.16 -11.50 -21.54
N GLU A 85 0.92 -11.92 -21.79
CA GLU A 85 0.22 -11.73 -23.06
C GLU A 85 -0.14 -10.26 -23.28
N ASP A 86 -0.69 -9.59 -22.26
CA ASP A 86 -1.08 -8.18 -22.31
C ASP A 86 0.13 -7.26 -22.53
N TYR A 87 1.29 -7.66 -21.99
CA TYR A 87 2.50 -6.84 -22.01
C TYR A 87 2.96 -6.49 -23.41
N ASN A 88 2.78 -7.37 -24.40
CA ASN A 88 3.19 -7.09 -25.77
C ASN A 88 2.47 -5.87 -26.36
N ALA A 89 1.20 -5.65 -26.01
CA ALA A 89 0.46 -4.47 -26.44
C ALA A 89 1.05 -3.20 -25.79
N ILE A 90 1.33 -3.24 -24.49
CA ILE A 90 1.92 -2.13 -23.72
C ILE A 90 3.31 -1.79 -24.26
N TYR A 91 4.15 -2.81 -24.44
CA TYR A 91 5.52 -2.70 -24.95
C TYR A 91 5.54 -1.96 -26.29
N ASN A 92 4.68 -2.37 -27.23
CA ASN A 92 4.63 -1.78 -28.56
C ASN A 92 4.00 -0.38 -28.56
N ALA A 93 2.87 -0.21 -27.86
CA ALA A 93 2.15 1.07 -27.82
C ALA A 93 2.98 2.17 -27.18
N GLN A 94 3.70 1.86 -26.11
CA GLN A 94 4.49 2.82 -25.33
C GLN A 94 5.99 2.76 -25.64
N ARG A 95 6.40 1.95 -26.64
CA ARG A 95 7.79 1.80 -27.11
C ARG A 95 8.77 1.50 -25.97
N LEU A 96 8.37 0.62 -25.06
CA LEU A 96 9.22 0.19 -23.96
C LEU A 96 10.44 -0.54 -24.49
N LYS A 97 11.54 -0.51 -23.73
CA LYS A 97 12.81 -1.20 -24.06
C LYS A 97 13.14 -2.33 -23.10
N VAL A 98 12.26 -2.59 -22.14
CA VAL A 98 12.41 -3.62 -21.12
C VAL A 98 11.50 -4.79 -21.46
N ASP A 99 11.88 -5.98 -21.04
CA ASP A 99 11.04 -7.16 -21.17
C ASP A 99 10.01 -7.24 -20.04
N PHE A 100 9.05 -8.17 -20.16
CA PHE A 100 8.04 -8.39 -19.13
C PHE A 100 8.65 -8.73 -17.78
N GLY A 101 9.71 -9.56 -17.76
CA GLY A 101 10.41 -9.97 -16.54
C GLY A 101 10.91 -8.79 -15.71
N SER A 102 11.30 -7.70 -16.37
CA SER A 102 11.78 -6.47 -15.73
C SER A 102 10.71 -5.39 -15.55
N TYR A 103 9.47 -5.62 -15.96
CA TYR A 103 8.44 -4.57 -15.97
C TYR A 103 8.09 -4.07 -14.56
N HIS A 104 8.03 -4.96 -13.57
CA HIS A 104 7.81 -4.62 -12.15
C HIS A 104 8.93 -3.69 -11.60
N LEU A 105 10.17 -3.87 -12.04
CA LEU A 105 11.30 -3.00 -11.70
C LEU A 105 11.10 -1.60 -12.29
N THR A 106 10.60 -1.50 -13.51
CA THR A 106 10.31 -0.22 -14.17
C THR A 106 9.22 0.54 -13.42
N LEU A 107 8.10 -0.11 -13.11
CA LEU A 107 7.03 0.50 -12.30
C LEU A 107 7.57 1.02 -10.96
N SER A 108 8.39 0.20 -10.30
CA SER A 108 8.94 0.54 -8.99
C SER A 108 9.92 1.71 -9.07
N LYS A 109 10.78 1.75 -10.10
CA LYS A 109 11.68 2.88 -10.36
C LYS A 109 10.92 4.18 -10.64
N MET A 110 9.81 4.12 -11.38
CA MET A 110 9.00 5.31 -11.64
C MET A 110 8.37 5.85 -10.35
N ILE A 111 7.82 4.98 -9.51
CA ILE A 111 7.26 5.37 -8.19
C ILE A 111 8.35 5.97 -7.31
N VAL A 112 9.50 5.30 -7.19
CA VAL A 112 10.63 5.81 -6.38
C VAL A 112 11.12 7.16 -6.90
N SER A 113 11.18 7.36 -8.22
CA SER A 113 11.59 8.65 -8.81
C SER A 113 10.62 9.79 -8.44
N CYS A 114 9.31 9.50 -8.39
CA CYS A 114 8.29 10.47 -7.94
C CYS A 114 8.39 10.78 -6.43
N ILE A 115 8.90 9.84 -5.62
CA ILE A 115 9.14 10.07 -4.18
C ILE A 115 10.40 10.91 -3.97
N GLU A 116 11.46 10.65 -4.74
CA GLU A 116 12.79 11.23 -4.53
C GLU A 116 12.99 12.58 -5.22
N SER A 117 12.19 12.92 -6.23
CA SER A 117 12.39 14.12 -7.03
C SER A 117 11.08 14.80 -7.43
N ALA A 118 11.02 16.12 -7.19
CA ALA A 118 9.91 16.98 -7.58
C ALA A 118 9.78 17.17 -9.10
N SER A 119 10.80 16.78 -9.89
CA SER A 119 10.72 16.78 -11.34
C SER A 119 9.84 15.65 -11.88
N PHE A 120 9.48 14.65 -11.06
CA PHE A 120 8.61 13.55 -11.46
C PHE A 120 7.29 13.64 -10.71
N SER A 121 6.21 13.22 -11.34
CA SER A 121 4.88 13.25 -10.74
C SER A 121 4.00 12.12 -11.26
N ILE A 122 3.03 11.72 -10.46
CA ILE A 122 2.01 10.73 -10.81
C ILE A 122 0.69 11.47 -11.03
N LEU A 123 0.10 11.32 -12.21
CA LEU A 123 -1.23 11.83 -12.53
C LEU A 123 -2.21 10.66 -12.62
N LEU A 124 -3.35 10.76 -11.95
CA LEU A 124 -4.42 9.77 -11.96
C LEU A 124 -5.67 10.37 -12.61
N PHE A 125 -6.06 9.86 -13.76
CA PHE A 125 -7.29 10.22 -14.45
C PHE A 125 -8.33 9.14 -14.16
N LEU A 126 -9.29 9.43 -13.28
CA LEU A 126 -10.27 8.44 -12.84
C LEU A 126 -11.66 8.73 -13.43
N ASN A 127 -12.32 7.68 -13.90
CA ASN A 127 -13.68 7.71 -14.43
C ASN A 127 -14.52 6.55 -13.88
N GLY A 128 -14.94 6.67 -12.62
CA GLY A 128 -15.78 5.67 -11.97
C GLY A 128 -15.08 4.32 -11.77
N GLY A 129 -15.25 3.39 -12.71
CA GLY A 129 -14.68 2.04 -12.64
C GLY A 129 -13.34 1.87 -13.35
N GLU A 130 -12.98 2.79 -14.23
CA GLU A 130 -11.76 2.74 -15.02
C GLU A 130 -10.93 4.01 -14.77
N GLY A 131 -9.66 3.94 -15.09
CA GLY A 131 -8.80 5.11 -15.04
C GLY A 131 -7.48 4.89 -15.75
N VAL A 132 -6.66 5.92 -15.71
CA VAL A 132 -5.32 5.92 -16.29
C VAL A 132 -4.38 6.56 -15.30
N LEU A 133 -3.27 5.89 -15.01
CA LEU A 133 -2.13 6.45 -14.32
C LEU A 133 -1.09 6.87 -15.33
N ARG A 134 -0.55 8.07 -15.20
CA ARG A 134 0.60 8.54 -15.98
C ARG A 134 1.74 8.95 -15.07
N PHE A 135 2.91 8.40 -15.32
CA PHE A 135 4.16 8.94 -14.81
C PHE A 135 4.62 10.04 -15.75
N VAL A 136 4.82 11.24 -15.21
CA VAL A 136 5.25 12.41 -15.98
C VAL A 136 6.52 13.00 -15.39
N GLN A 137 7.38 13.52 -16.26
CA GLN A 137 8.54 14.32 -15.90
C GLN A 137 8.34 15.76 -16.33
N ASN A 138 8.53 16.71 -15.42
CA ASN A 138 8.65 18.11 -15.75
C ASN A 138 10.05 18.38 -16.31
N ALA A 139 10.13 18.73 -17.59
CA ALA A 139 11.36 19.16 -18.27
C ALA A 139 11.47 20.70 -18.29
N ASP A 140 10.99 21.38 -17.23
CA ASP A 140 10.91 22.83 -17.01
C ASP A 140 9.95 23.62 -17.91
N TYR A 141 9.87 23.28 -19.20
CA TYR A 141 9.01 23.96 -20.18
C TYR A 141 7.85 23.10 -20.70
N LYS A 142 7.85 21.80 -20.35
CA LYS A 142 6.77 20.87 -20.69
C LYS A 142 6.80 19.64 -19.79
N PHE A 143 5.65 19.01 -19.63
CA PHE A 143 5.57 17.66 -19.08
C PHE A 143 5.82 16.64 -20.19
N ILE A 144 6.63 15.64 -19.88
CA ILE A 144 6.91 14.49 -20.74
C ILE A 144 6.29 13.27 -20.06
N GLU A 145 5.36 12.61 -20.75
CA GLU A 145 4.84 11.32 -20.31
C GLU A 145 5.92 10.24 -20.47
N LEU A 146 6.18 9.50 -19.39
CA LEU A 146 7.19 8.44 -19.34
C LEU A 146 6.57 7.06 -19.49
N LEU A 147 5.40 6.85 -18.87
CA LEU A 147 4.68 5.58 -18.85
C LEU A 147 3.22 5.83 -18.48
N GLU A 148 2.33 5.16 -19.21
CA GLU A 148 0.89 5.12 -18.96
C GLU A 148 0.48 3.72 -18.48
N CYS A 149 -0.42 3.65 -17.50
CA CYS A 149 -0.93 2.39 -16.96
C CYS A 149 -2.46 2.46 -16.90
N SER A 150 -3.15 1.56 -17.58
CA SER A 150 -4.60 1.43 -17.48
C SER A 150 -4.99 0.89 -16.11
N LEU A 151 -5.88 1.59 -15.41
CA LEU A 151 -6.36 1.25 -14.08
C LEU A 151 -7.78 0.70 -14.15
N GLN A 152 -8.05 -0.27 -13.30
CA GLN A 152 -9.38 -0.78 -13.01
C GLN A 152 -9.67 -0.65 -11.53
N ARG A 153 -10.89 -0.23 -11.19
CA ARG A 153 -11.36 -0.23 -9.81
C ARG A 153 -11.58 -1.67 -9.35
N SER A 154 -11.10 -1.99 -8.16
CA SER A 154 -11.39 -3.27 -7.53
C SER A 154 -12.87 -3.47 -7.30
N ASN A 155 -13.33 -4.72 -7.42
CA ASN A 155 -14.69 -5.07 -7.04
C ASN A 155 -14.85 -5.03 -5.51
N GLU A 156 -16.11 -4.99 -5.06
CA GLU A 156 -16.45 -4.88 -3.64
C GLU A 156 -15.81 -5.99 -2.79
N PHE A 157 -15.81 -7.22 -3.30
CA PHE A 157 -15.21 -8.35 -2.59
C PHE A 157 -13.70 -8.17 -2.34
N ARG A 158 -12.95 -7.72 -3.35
CA ARG A 158 -11.51 -7.41 -3.22
C ARG A 158 -11.29 -6.23 -2.28
N ILE A 159 -12.12 -5.19 -2.37
CA ILE A 159 -12.06 -4.03 -1.46
C ILE A 159 -12.25 -4.47 -0.01
N VAL A 160 -13.31 -5.22 0.29
CA VAL A 160 -13.61 -5.70 1.66
C VAL A 160 -12.47 -6.57 2.19
N LYS A 161 -11.91 -7.46 1.37
CA LYS A 161 -10.74 -8.27 1.75
C LYS A 161 -9.52 -7.40 2.06
N ASN A 162 -9.24 -6.39 1.24
CA ASN A 162 -8.11 -5.46 1.44
C ASN A 162 -8.28 -4.63 2.72
N ILE A 163 -9.48 -4.09 2.97
CA ILE A 163 -9.80 -3.37 4.20
C ILE A 163 -9.63 -4.28 5.42
N THR A 164 -10.17 -5.50 5.36
CA THR A 164 -10.07 -6.48 6.46
C THR A 164 -8.61 -6.83 6.75
N TYR A 165 -7.81 -7.06 5.69
CA TYR A 165 -6.37 -7.29 5.81
C TYR A 165 -5.67 -6.12 6.50
N ARG A 166 -5.84 -4.89 5.99
CA ARG A 166 -5.19 -3.69 6.56
C ARG A 166 -5.59 -3.45 8.01
N TYR A 167 -6.87 -3.63 8.33
CA TYR A 167 -7.38 -3.52 9.69
C TYR A 167 -6.70 -4.53 10.63
N ASN A 168 -6.63 -5.79 10.24
CA ASN A 168 -6.03 -6.83 11.09
C ASN A 168 -4.52 -6.63 11.25
N VAL A 169 -3.79 -6.24 10.18
CA VAL A 169 -2.36 -5.89 10.28
C VAL A 169 -2.13 -4.74 11.25
N LEU A 170 -2.96 -3.68 11.17
CA LEU A 170 -2.86 -2.56 12.08
C LEU A 170 -3.19 -2.95 13.52
N LYS A 171 -4.24 -3.76 13.71
CA LYS A 171 -4.64 -4.29 15.03
C LYS A 171 -3.52 -5.11 15.66
N ASP A 172 -2.89 -6.01 14.90
CA ASP A 172 -1.78 -6.82 15.39
C ASP A 172 -0.56 -5.97 15.77
N ARG A 173 -0.24 -4.96 14.95
CA ARG A 173 0.83 -4.00 15.25
C ARG A 173 0.53 -3.19 16.52
N LEU A 174 -0.71 -2.77 16.72
CA LEU A 174 -1.13 -2.06 17.92
C LEU A 174 -1.07 -2.95 19.17
N ASN A 175 -1.51 -4.21 19.07
CA ASN A 175 -1.40 -5.17 20.17
C ASN A 175 0.07 -5.41 20.55
N HIS A 176 0.93 -5.59 19.55
CA HIS A 176 2.36 -5.76 19.75
C HIS A 176 2.99 -4.56 20.48
N PHE A 177 2.69 -3.33 20.05
CA PHE A 177 3.14 -2.13 20.74
C PHE A 177 2.55 -1.99 22.15
N GLY A 178 1.28 -2.36 22.34
CA GLY A 178 0.63 -2.39 23.65
C GLY A 178 1.38 -3.30 24.64
N HIS A 179 1.71 -4.53 24.22
CA HIS A 179 2.48 -5.47 25.03
C HIS A 179 3.87 -4.93 25.37
N HIS A 180 4.59 -4.35 24.41
CA HIS A 180 5.89 -3.76 24.67
C HIS A 180 5.85 -2.60 25.67
N LEU A 181 4.81 -1.76 25.63
CA LEU A 181 4.62 -0.70 26.62
C LEU A 181 4.34 -1.25 28.02
N GLU A 182 3.59 -2.35 28.12
CA GLU A 182 3.34 -3.04 29.39
C GLU A 182 4.61 -3.65 29.98
N GLU A 183 5.44 -4.27 29.14
CA GLU A 183 6.76 -4.80 29.53
C GLU A 183 7.66 -3.69 30.07
N ILE A 184 7.78 -2.57 29.36
CA ILE A 184 8.56 -1.40 29.80
C ILE A 184 8.01 -0.88 31.13
N ARG A 185 6.69 -0.74 31.26
CA ARG A 185 6.03 -0.31 32.50
C ARG A 185 6.35 -1.25 33.66
N ALA A 186 6.37 -2.56 33.44
CA ALA A 186 6.70 -3.55 34.46
C ALA A 186 8.17 -3.46 34.91
N VAL A 187 9.10 -3.25 33.98
CA VAL A 187 10.52 -3.04 34.28
C VAL A 187 10.74 -1.73 35.05
N LEU A 188 10.07 -0.64 34.67
CA LEU A 188 10.19 0.64 35.38
C LEU A 188 9.63 0.56 36.80
N LYS A 189 8.52 -0.16 37.02
CA LYS A 189 7.97 -0.39 38.37
C LYS A 189 8.88 -1.23 39.26
N THR A 190 9.63 -2.16 38.69
CA THR A 190 10.53 -3.05 39.45
C THR A 190 11.90 -2.44 39.72
N LYS A 191 12.40 -1.57 38.83
CA LYS A 191 13.75 -0.98 38.98
C LYS A 191 13.83 0.25 39.88
N ASP A 192 12.78 1.06 40.04
CA ASP A 192 12.82 2.18 41.00
C ASP A 192 11.42 2.77 41.33
N PRO A 193 10.72 2.24 42.36
CA PRO A 193 9.40 2.73 42.74
C PRO A 193 9.38 4.21 43.17
N GLU A 194 10.47 4.70 43.75
CA GLU A 194 10.54 6.06 44.33
C GLU A 194 10.88 7.13 43.28
N SER A 195 11.75 6.82 42.32
CA SER A 195 12.21 7.78 41.29
C SER A 195 11.11 8.15 40.28
N VAL A 196 10.17 7.23 39.99
CA VAL A 196 9.00 7.47 39.13
C VAL A 196 7.95 8.34 39.86
N ARG A 197 7.78 8.15 41.17
CA ARG A 197 6.82 8.91 41.99
C ARG A 197 7.20 10.39 42.07
N HIS A 198 8.50 10.70 42.12
CA HIS A 198 9.00 12.07 42.26
C HIS A 198 8.91 12.93 40.99
N ARG A 199 8.71 12.31 39.80
CA ARG A 199 8.61 13.02 38.51
C ARG A 199 7.19 13.18 37.97
N LEU A 200 6.20 12.43 38.47
CA LEU A 200 4.81 12.51 38.03
C LEU A 200 3.95 13.48 38.85
N PHE A 201 4.43 13.93 40.01
CA PHE A 201 3.70 14.80 40.94
C PHE A 201 4.41 16.14 41.23
N ASN A 202 5.27 16.59 40.33
CA ASN A 202 5.78 17.98 40.30
C ASN A 202 5.41 18.63 38.97
#